data_AF-A0A0X3RW06-F1
#
_entry.id   AF-A0A0X3RW06-F1
#
_cell.length_a   1.000
_cell.length_b   1.000
_cell.length_c   1.000
_cell.angle_alpha   90.00
_cell.angle_beta   90.00
_cell.angle_gamma   90.00
#
_symmetry.space_group_name_H-M   'P 1'
#
loop_
_entity.id
_entity.type
_entity.pdbx_description
1 polymer ?
#
loop_
_entity_poly.entity_id
_entity_poly.type
_entity_poly.pdbx_seq_one_letter_code
_entity_poly.pdbx_strand_id
1 'polypeptide(L)'
;MAYASEISDLVRLTEEALQDPGLADTPTTYVHLLAALLSFEGADVWGEWLDGLNDEEYEVSCPTCSTENFVAFGAHGFFSTTDSMYMKATTARKVPLQPQASSALAGLGRRLHNRALADDQSGVAHKLTYVFGNAQCAECDVVFSVAEAVVARRG
;
A
#
# COMPACT_ATOMS: atom_id res chain seq x y z
N MET A 1 16.11 20.56 -16.69
CA MET A 1 14.69 20.31 -16.35
C MET A 1 14.30 21.39 -15.37
N ALA A 2 13.20 22.12 -15.63
CA ALA A 2 12.72 23.09 -14.66
C ALA A 2 12.47 22.35 -13.32
N TYR A 3 12.92 22.94 -12.21
CA TYR A 3 12.75 22.44 -10.83
C TYR A 3 13.61 21.25 -10.36
N ALA A 4 14.64 20.81 -11.11
CA ALA A 4 15.46 19.67 -10.69
C ALA A 4 16.20 19.89 -9.35
N SER A 5 16.67 21.11 -9.09
CA SER A 5 17.30 21.49 -7.82
C SER A 5 16.30 21.44 -6.67
N GLU A 6 15.11 21.99 -6.88
CA GLU A 6 14.04 22.08 -5.89
C GLU A 6 13.51 20.69 -5.54
N ILE A 7 13.36 19.79 -6.53
CA ILE A 7 13.00 18.40 -6.30
C ILE A 7 14.07 17.69 -5.46
N SER A 8 15.36 17.94 -5.75
CA SER A 8 16.46 17.35 -4.97
C SER A 8 16.45 17.84 -3.52
N ASP A 9 16.14 19.10 -3.28
CA ASP A 9 15.97 19.65 -1.93
C ASP A 9 14.78 19.04 -1.21
N LEU A 10 13.66 18.83 -1.90
CA LEU A 10 12.48 18.18 -1.32
C LEU A 10 12.76 16.72 -0.94
N VAL A 11 13.44 15.95 -1.81
CA VAL A 11 13.89 14.59 -1.49
C VAL A 11 14.73 14.58 -0.22
N ARG A 12 15.73 15.47 -0.14
CA ARG A 12 16.61 15.56 1.03
C ARG A 12 15.82 15.90 2.31
N LEU A 13 14.94 16.90 2.26
CA LEU A 13 14.14 17.32 3.42
C LEU A 13 13.17 16.23 3.88
N THR A 14 12.57 15.48 2.94
CA THR A 14 11.70 14.35 3.27
C THR A 14 12.47 13.21 3.91
N GLU A 15 13.69 12.91 3.42
CA GLU A 15 14.58 11.93 4.05
C GLU A 15 14.99 12.35 5.46
N GLU A 16 15.33 13.62 5.67
CA GLU A 16 15.62 14.17 7.00
C GLU A 16 14.40 14.02 7.93
N ALA A 17 13.19 14.32 7.44
CA ALA A 17 11.95 14.18 8.21
C ALA A 17 11.62 12.72 8.56
N LEU A 18 11.89 11.78 7.65
CA LEU A 18 11.72 10.34 7.92
C LEU A 18 12.67 9.81 9.00
N GLN A 19 13.81 10.47 9.21
CA GLN A 19 14.78 10.11 10.24
C GLN A 19 14.58 10.89 11.55
N ASP A 20 13.71 11.90 11.56
CA ASP A 20 13.39 12.69 12.76
C ASP A 20 12.31 11.97 13.59
N PRO A 21 12.63 11.53 14.82
CA PRO A 21 11.68 10.79 15.66
C PRO A 21 10.45 11.60 16.09
N GLY A 22 10.49 12.94 16.00
CA GLY A 22 9.38 13.82 16.31
C GLY A 22 8.48 14.12 15.12
N LEU A 23 8.94 13.89 13.88
CA LEU A 23 8.16 14.09 12.66
C LEU A 23 7.58 12.78 12.11
N ALA A 24 8.27 11.65 12.30
CA ALA A 24 7.85 10.32 11.86
C ALA A 24 7.30 9.46 13.03
N ASP A 25 6.79 10.09 14.08
CA ASP A 25 6.39 9.45 15.34
C ASP A 25 5.16 8.53 15.22
N THR A 26 4.29 8.83 14.26
CA THR A 26 3.09 8.02 13.99
C THR A 26 3.21 7.26 12.65
N PRO A 27 2.65 6.04 12.56
CA PRO A 27 2.59 5.31 11.29
C PRO A 27 1.94 6.13 10.15
N THR A 28 0.94 6.94 10.48
CA THR A 28 0.24 7.80 9.51
C THR A 28 1.15 8.85 8.91
N THR A 29 1.84 9.64 9.75
CA THR A 29 2.78 10.65 9.25
C THR A 29 3.93 10.01 8.50
N TYR A 30 4.43 8.86 8.98
CA TYR A 30 5.46 8.09 8.29
C TYR A 30 5.07 7.70 6.87
N VAL A 31 3.86 7.14 6.67
CA VAL A 31 3.34 6.77 5.35
C VAL A 31 3.18 7.99 4.44
N HIS A 32 2.70 9.12 4.96
CA HIS A 32 2.63 10.36 4.17
C HIS A 32 4.01 10.84 3.69
N LEU A 33 5.03 10.78 4.56
CA LEU A 33 6.40 11.14 4.19
C LEU A 33 6.98 10.17 3.13
N LEU A 34 6.70 8.87 3.24
CA LEU A 34 7.07 7.91 2.20
C LEU A 34 6.36 8.20 0.88
N ALA A 35 5.07 8.50 0.90
CA ALA A 35 4.30 8.84 -0.30
C ALA A 35 4.86 10.10 -0.99
N ALA A 36 5.21 11.12 -0.20
CA ALA A 36 5.88 12.32 -0.69
C ALA A 36 7.24 12.01 -1.33
N LEU A 37 8.08 11.21 -0.66
CA LEU A 37 9.37 10.78 -1.18
C LEU A 37 9.24 10.07 -2.53
N LEU A 38 8.32 9.11 -2.64
CA LEU A 38 8.02 8.40 -3.88
C LEU A 38 7.56 9.34 -5.00
N SER A 39 6.76 10.35 -4.66
CA SER A 39 6.28 11.34 -5.62
C SER A 39 7.44 12.18 -6.18
N PHE A 40 8.40 12.58 -5.34
CA PHE A 40 9.59 13.32 -5.77
C PHE A 40 10.58 12.45 -6.56
N GLU A 41 10.64 11.14 -6.30
CA GLU A 41 11.42 10.18 -7.07
C GLU A 41 10.80 9.82 -8.43
N GLY A 42 9.58 10.27 -8.73
CA GLY A 42 8.88 9.93 -9.97
C GLY A 42 8.25 8.53 -9.98
N ALA A 43 7.95 7.98 -8.80
CA ALA A 43 7.20 6.73 -8.69
C ALA A 43 5.68 7.00 -8.82
N ASP A 44 5.26 7.37 -10.04
CA ASP A 44 3.94 7.93 -10.38
C ASP A 44 2.74 7.33 -9.61
N VAL A 45 2.57 6.01 -9.66
CA VAL A 45 1.38 5.36 -9.05
C VAL A 45 1.52 5.30 -7.52
N TRP A 46 2.69 4.90 -7.03
CA TRP A 46 2.84 4.65 -5.61
C TRP A 46 3.02 5.93 -4.79
N GLY A 47 3.39 7.06 -5.40
CA GLY A 47 3.34 8.36 -4.71
C GLY A 47 1.93 8.77 -4.30
N GLU A 48 0.92 8.43 -5.11
CA GLU A 48 -0.48 8.74 -4.86
C GLU A 48 -1.19 7.63 -4.04
N TRP A 49 -0.91 6.37 -4.35
CA TRP A 49 -1.68 5.24 -3.82
C TRP A 49 -1.09 4.63 -2.54
N LEU A 50 0.06 5.09 -2.05
CA LEU A 50 0.62 4.55 -0.79
C LEU A 50 -0.27 4.87 0.42
N ASP A 51 -1.12 5.89 0.34
CA ASP A 51 -2.03 6.28 1.42
C ASP A 51 -3.08 5.20 1.75
N GLY A 52 -3.31 4.23 0.85
CA GLY A 52 -4.09 3.03 1.17
C GLY A 52 -3.51 2.21 2.35
N LEU A 53 -2.24 2.40 2.72
CA LEU A 53 -1.68 1.85 3.97
C LEU A 53 -2.27 2.49 5.24
N ASN A 54 -2.61 3.78 5.17
CA ASN A 54 -3.26 4.53 6.23
C ASN A 54 -4.75 4.22 6.31
N ASP A 55 -5.41 4.14 5.16
CA ASP A 55 -6.82 3.72 5.05
C ASP A 55 -7.02 2.23 5.35
N GLU A 56 -5.93 1.45 5.30
CA GLU A 56 -5.90 -0.01 5.49
C GLU A 56 -6.72 -0.77 4.44
N GLU A 57 -6.87 -0.18 3.26
CA GLU A 57 -7.75 -0.62 2.21
C GLU A 57 -7.24 -0.23 0.80
N TYR A 58 -7.55 -1.08 -0.18
CA TYR A 58 -7.60 -0.71 -1.59
C TYR A 58 -8.90 -1.13 -2.25
N GLU A 59 -9.48 -0.23 -3.04
CA GLU A 59 -10.57 -0.53 -3.98
C GLU A 59 -9.99 -0.88 -5.35
N VAL A 60 -10.12 -2.12 -5.81
CA VAL A 60 -9.53 -2.58 -7.07
C VAL A 60 -10.52 -3.37 -7.91
N SER A 61 -10.43 -3.25 -9.23
CA SER A 61 -11.22 -4.08 -10.14
C SER A 61 -10.56 -5.44 -10.32
N CYS A 62 -11.34 -6.51 -10.22
CA CYS A 62 -10.85 -7.84 -10.55
C CYS A 62 -10.41 -7.89 -12.03
N PRO A 63 -9.20 -8.37 -12.35
CA PRO A 63 -8.69 -8.36 -13.73
C PRO A 63 -9.40 -9.32 -14.68
N THR A 64 -10.22 -10.24 -14.16
CA THR A 64 -10.97 -11.24 -14.96
C THR A 64 -12.44 -10.90 -15.13
N CYS A 65 -13.18 -10.67 -14.03
CA CYS A 65 -14.63 -10.40 -14.09
C CYS A 65 -15.01 -8.93 -13.92
N SER A 66 -14.03 -8.03 -13.75
CA SER A 66 -14.21 -6.58 -13.53
C SER A 66 -15.02 -6.17 -12.30
N THR A 67 -15.47 -7.12 -11.47
CA THR A 67 -16.14 -6.80 -10.21
C THR A 67 -15.20 -6.03 -9.28
N GLU A 68 -15.71 -4.97 -8.66
CA GLU A 68 -14.96 -4.22 -7.65
C GLU A 68 -14.73 -5.08 -6.40
N ASN A 69 -13.49 -5.13 -5.96
CA ASN A 69 -13.06 -5.83 -4.76
C ASN A 69 -12.42 -4.82 -3.82
N PHE A 70 -12.87 -4.85 -2.57
CA PHE A 70 -12.28 -4.15 -1.45
C PHE A 70 -11.25 -5.08 -0.81
N VAL A 71 -9.99 -4.65 -0.78
CA VAL A 71 -8.85 -5.37 -0.21
C VAL A 71 -8.52 -4.71 1.12
N ALA A 72 -8.99 -5.27 2.23
CA ALA A 72 -8.78 -4.74 3.58
C ALA A 72 -7.60 -5.45 4.28
N PHE A 73 -6.72 -4.71 4.94
CA PHE A 73 -5.50 -5.23 5.58
C PHE A 73 -5.10 -4.44 6.84
N GLY A 74 -5.95 -4.51 7.87
CA GLY A 74 -5.72 -3.78 9.11
C GLY A 74 -6.74 -4.09 10.21
N ALA A 75 -7.27 -3.05 10.84
CA ALA A 75 -8.17 -3.12 11.99
C ALA A 75 -9.43 -3.95 11.73
N HIS A 76 -9.91 -3.97 10.48
CA HIS A 76 -11.09 -4.74 10.09
C HIS A 76 -10.79 -6.19 9.68
N GLY A 77 -9.52 -6.57 9.55
CA GLY A 77 -9.04 -7.88 9.14
C GLY A 77 -8.19 -7.85 7.87
N PHE A 78 -7.83 -9.04 7.38
CA PHE A 78 -7.00 -9.25 6.19
C PHE A 78 -7.74 -10.11 5.17
N PHE A 79 -8.56 -9.50 4.33
CA PHE A 79 -9.37 -10.20 3.33
C PHE A 79 -9.71 -9.32 2.11
N SER A 80 -10.16 -9.97 1.04
CA SER A 80 -10.91 -9.35 -0.04
C SER A 80 -12.41 -9.64 0.08
N THR A 81 -13.22 -8.70 -0.42
CA THR A 81 -14.70 -8.79 -0.44
C THR A 81 -15.27 -7.92 -1.57
N THR A 82 -16.50 -8.19 -2.01
CA THR A 82 -17.24 -7.32 -2.96
C THR A 82 -18.25 -6.40 -2.26
N ASP A 83 -18.38 -6.53 -0.93
CA ASP A 83 -19.30 -5.72 -0.12
C ASP A 83 -18.62 -4.43 0.34
N SER A 84 -19.09 -3.27 -0.14
CA SER A 84 -18.57 -1.95 0.26
C SER A 84 -18.89 -1.56 1.71
N MET A 85 -19.73 -2.33 2.40
CA MET A 85 -20.08 -2.12 3.81
C MET A 85 -19.35 -3.10 4.75
N TYR A 86 -18.27 -3.72 4.30
CA TYR A 86 -17.55 -4.78 5.02
C TYR A 86 -17.03 -4.41 6.42
N MET A 87 -16.89 -3.11 6.70
CA MET A 87 -16.52 -2.56 8.01
C MET A 87 -17.65 -2.72 9.05
N LYS A 88 -18.89 -2.90 8.61
CA LYS A 88 -20.04 -3.22 9.45
C LYS A 88 -20.14 -4.75 9.62
N ALA A 89 -20.95 -5.19 10.58
CA ALA A 89 -21.28 -6.60 10.69
C ALA A 89 -22.13 -7.02 9.46
N THR A 90 -21.52 -7.75 8.52
CA THR A 90 -22.19 -8.26 7.33
C THR A 90 -21.94 -9.76 7.17
N THR A 91 -22.81 -10.45 6.43
CA THR A 91 -22.63 -11.87 6.07
C THR A 91 -21.95 -12.03 4.72
N ALA A 92 -21.34 -10.96 4.19
CA ALA A 92 -20.67 -10.99 2.91
C ALA A 92 -19.47 -11.96 2.94
N ARG A 93 -19.18 -12.53 1.77
CA ARG A 93 -18.05 -13.43 1.60
C ARG A 93 -16.74 -12.66 1.77
N LYS A 94 -15.94 -13.06 2.76
CA LYS A 94 -14.58 -12.55 2.99
C LYS A 94 -13.59 -13.65 2.63
N VAL A 95 -12.67 -13.37 1.71
CA VAL A 95 -11.64 -14.31 1.29
C VAL A 95 -10.29 -13.87 1.86
N PRO A 96 -9.56 -14.69 2.64
CA PRO A 96 -8.31 -14.28 3.26
C PRO A 96 -7.26 -13.81 2.25
N LEU A 97 -6.52 -12.74 2.58
CA LEU A 97 -5.40 -12.29 1.77
C LEU A 97 -4.20 -13.23 1.88
N GLN A 98 -3.35 -13.20 0.86
CA GLN A 98 -2.13 -13.99 0.78
C GLN A 98 -0.93 -13.03 0.85
N PRO A 99 -0.32 -12.84 2.05
CA PRO A 99 0.84 -11.98 2.17
C PRO A 99 2.02 -12.58 1.38
N GLN A 100 2.78 -11.71 0.74
CA GLN A 100 4.07 -12.08 0.16
C GLN A 100 5.06 -12.34 1.30
N ALA A 101 5.82 -13.44 1.20
CA ALA A 101 6.93 -13.66 2.14
C ALA A 101 7.91 -12.48 2.04
N SER A 102 8.39 -11.97 3.18
CA SER A 102 9.30 -10.81 3.20
C SER A 102 10.58 -11.05 2.37
N SER A 103 11.08 -12.29 2.34
CA SER A 103 12.20 -12.71 1.49
C SER A 103 11.90 -12.76 -0.01
N ALA A 104 10.62 -12.86 -0.38
CA ALA A 104 10.15 -12.91 -1.77
C ALA A 104 9.75 -11.52 -2.30
N LEU A 105 9.68 -10.49 -1.43
CA LEU A 105 9.47 -9.12 -1.88
C LEU A 105 10.59 -8.69 -2.85
N ALA A 106 10.19 -7.97 -3.90
CA ALA A 106 11.09 -7.45 -4.93
C ALA A 106 10.79 -5.97 -5.23
N GLY A 107 11.71 -5.33 -5.95
CA GLY A 107 11.56 -3.95 -6.41
C GLY A 107 11.18 -2.97 -5.29
N LEU A 108 10.13 -2.19 -5.55
CA LEU A 108 9.61 -1.18 -4.63
C LEU A 108 9.13 -1.79 -3.30
N GLY A 109 8.42 -2.92 -3.35
CA GLY A 109 7.89 -3.56 -2.14
C GLY A 109 8.97 -3.96 -1.15
N ARG A 110 10.10 -4.52 -1.65
CA ARG A 110 11.26 -4.83 -0.80
C ARG A 110 11.90 -3.57 -0.23
N ARG A 111 12.03 -2.52 -1.05
CA ARG A 111 12.63 -1.24 -0.63
C ARG A 111 11.82 -0.62 0.53
N LEU A 112 10.52 -0.50 0.36
CA LEU A 112 9.63 0.07 1.38
C LEU A 112 9.58 -0.79 2.65
N HIS A 113 9.47 -2.11 2.49
CA HIS A 113 9.44 -3.02 3.64
C HIS A 113 10.72 -2.94 4.48
N ASN A 114 11.89 -2.96 3.83
CA ASN A 114 13.17 -2.86 4.54
C ASN A 114 13.36 -1.51 5.21
N ARG A 115 12.94 -0.42 4.56
CA ARG A 115 13.01 0.92 5.14
C ARG A 115 12.10 1.03 6.36
N ALA A 116 10.84 0.59 6.26
CA ALA A 116 9.91 0.56 7.38
C ALA A 116 10.46 -0.23 8.57
N LEU A 117 11.15 -1.36 8.34
CA LEU A 117 11.83 -2.09 9.42
C LEU A 117 13.02 -1.33 10.01
N ALA A 118 13.82 -0.66 9.18
CA ALA A 118 14.96 0.13 9.64
C ALA A 118 14.54 1.36 10.45
N ASP A 119 13.34 1.89 10.18
CA ASP A 119 12.76 3.04 10.87
C ASP A 119 11.82 2.63 12.04
N ASP A 120 11.89 1.37 12.50
CA ASP A 120 11.06 0.79 13.58
C ASP A 120 9.52 0.79 13.32
N GLN A 121 9.10 0.99 12.08
CA GLN A 121 7.71 0.98 11.61
C GLN A 121 7.23 -0.44 11.25
N SER A 122 7.36 -1.38 12.19
CA SER A 122 7.04 -2.81 11.97
C SER A 122 5.60 -3.07 11.49
N GLY A 123 4.61 -2.28 11.96
CA GLY A 123 3.22 -2.37 11.50
C GLY A 123 3.06 -2.03 10.02
N VAL A 124 3.75 -0.97 9.55
CA VAL A 124 3.77 -0.58 8.13
C VAL A 124 4.46 -1.67 7.31
N ALA A 125 5.60 -2.19 7.78
CA ALA A 125 6.30 -3.30 7.14
C ALA A 125 5.40 -4.54 6.99
N HIS A 126 4.60 -4.87 8.01
CA HIS A 126 3.65 -5.97 7.94
C HIS A 126 2.58 -5.75 6.88
N LYS A 127 1.94 -4.57 6.85
CA LYS A 127 0.92 -4.23 5.85
C LYS A 127 1.47 -4.31 4.42
N LEU A 128 2.70 -3.86 4.20
CA LEU A 128 3.38 -3.94 2.89
C LEU A 128 3.48 -5.37 2.34
N THR A 129 3.52 -6.41 3.19
CA THR A 129 3.48 -7.81 2.72
C THR A 129 2.17 -8.17 2.04
N TYR A 130 1.06 -7.54 2.42
CA TYR A 130 -0.25 -7.74 1.79
C TYR A 130 -0.42 -6.87 0.54
N VAL A 131 0.02 -5.62 0.60
CA VAL A 131 -0.03 -4.69 -0.55
C VAL A 131 0.76 -5.22 -1.74
N PHE A 132 1.93 -5.83 -1.49
CA PHE A 132 2.75 -6.49 -2.50
C PHE A 132 2.52 -8.02 -2.55
N GLY A 133 1.44 -8.49 -1.93
CA GLY A 133 0.95 -9.86 -1.97
C GLY A 133 -0.17 -10.05 -2.98
N ASN A 134 -1.02 -11.05 -2.72
CA ASN A 134 -2.15 -11.39 -3.57
C ASN A 134 -3.48 -11.33 -2.82
N ALA A 135 -4.54 -11.02 -3.57
CA ALA A 135 -5.93 -11.16 -3.18
C ALA A 135 -6.61 -12.20 -4.06
N GLN A 136 -7.75 -12.73 -3.60
CA GLN A 136 -8.62 -13.57 -4.40
C GLN A 136 -9.96 -12.86 -4.61
N CYS A 137 -10.45 -12.80 -5.84
CA CYS A 137 -11.75 -12.20 -6.11
C CYS A 137 -12.86 -12.95 -5.38
N ALA A 138 -13.67 -12.24 -4.58
CA ALA A 138 -14.77 -12.87 -3.85
C ALA A 138 -15.95 -13.26 -4.75
N GLU A 139 -15.95 -12.85 -6.02
CA GLU A 139 -16.95 -13.23 -7.03
C GLU A 139 -16.53 -14.43 -7.88
N CYS A 140 -15.37 -14.36 -8.53
CA CYS A 140 -14.94 -15.36 -9.54
C CYS A 140 -13.74 -16.23 -9.13
N ASP A 141 -13.26 -16.11 -7.90
CA ASP A 141 -12.15 -16.88 -7.33
C ASP A 141 -10.77 -16.72 -7.99
N VAL A 142 -10.63 -15.84 -8.98
CA VAL A 142 -9.31 -15.56 -9.56
C VAL A 142 -8.41 -14.91 -8.50
N VAL A 143 -7.17 -15.41 -8.39
CA VAL A 143 -6.13 -14.80 -7.58
C VAL A 143 -5.40 -13.76 -8.43
N PHE A 144 -5.15 -12.57 -7.86
CA PHE A 144 -4.48 -11.47 -8.55
C PHE A 144 -3.54 -10.71 -7.61
N SER A 145 -2.53 -10.07 -8.18
CA SER A 145 -1.63 -9.18 -7.43
C SER A 145 -2.36 -7.89 -7.05
N VAL A 146 -2.34 -7.54 -5.76
CA VAL A 146 -2.93 -6.29 -5.26
C VAL A 146 -2.23 -5.09 -5.91
N ALA A 147 -0.89 -5.10 -5.91
CA ALA A 147 -0.07 -4.05 -6.50
C ALA A 147 -0.37 -3.82 -8.00
N GLU A 148 -0.49 -4.88 -8.80
CA GLU A 148 -0.82 -4.74 -10.23
C GLU A 148 -2.24 -4.22 -10.44
N ALA A 149 -3.20 -4.64 -9.61
CA ALA A 149 -4.58 -4.17 -9.71
C ALA A 149 -4.73 -2.69 -9.31
N VAL A 150 -3.95 -2.21 -8.32
CA VAL A 150 -3.87 -0.78 -7.97
C VAL A 150 -3.30 0.02 -9.15
N VAL A 151 -2.21 -0.44 -9.75
CA VAL A 151 -1.61 0.21 -10.93
C VAL A 151 -2.59 0.27 -12.11
N ALA A 152 -3.36 -0.79 -12.33
CA ALA A 152 -4.34 -0.86 -13.42
C ALA A 152 -5.53 0.09 -13.24
N ARG A 153 -5.90 0.50 -12.01
CA ARG A 153 -7.01 1.43 -11.73
C ARG A 153 -6.72 2.87 -12.23
N ARG A 154 -5.47 3.19 -12.56
CA ARG A 154 -5.08 4.48 -13.19
C ARG A 154 -5.44 4.54 -14.69
N GLY A 155 -5.89 3.43 -15.29
CA GLY A 155 -6.19 3.30 -16.72
C GLY A 155 -7.56 3.82 -17.14
#